data_AF-A0A915DYS1-F1
#
_entry.id   AF-A0A915DYS1-F1
#
_cell.length_a   1.000
_cell.length_b   1.000
_cell.length_c   1.000
_cell.angle_alpha   90.00
_cell.angle_beta   90.00
_cell.angle_gamma   90.00
#
_symmetry.space_group_name_H-M   'P 1'
#
loop_
_entity.id
_entity.type
_entity.pdbx_description
1 polymer ?
#
loop_
_entity_poly.entity_id
_entity_poly.type
_entity_poly.pdbx_seq_one_letter_code
_entity_poly.pdbx_strand_id
1 'polypeptide(L)'
;MFLDPLIPTFFGAVKIDFQLTRPITSTSSYKNENKRTKRENHTPSAENEDLPLSDTVINETQSGPNVPLDYSPLDGVELKFMSSNLEGFQNVTLKAAGSNRKLLIVDTKFGITEVTFLVAEPVLNMGRYTLIIERFQGIITYEKGVYYRDAGGFPVLGTDLFPNFTSAVFPCLGGPLTKTTLKLTIVHPKDTVAVSNMPQQEPMQSLNDNWKVSKFIQVPNLAAYMLSMAVLPSGVYERTIVSTQLPIYIWTNKIIHRPTLKQDIAKLAEKVYVSIYAMLNEQLPLSNLDVLVMSDYNGTHSFGLITISASSE
;
A
#
# COMPACT_ATOMS: atom_id res chain seq x y z
N MET A 1 10.74 18.71 2.50
CA MET A 1 10.64 19.15 3.91
C MET A 1 11.01 17.91 4.70
N PHE A 2 12.16 17.83 5.36
CA PHE A 2 12.52 16.61 6.09
C PHE A 2 11.55 16.44 7.27
N LEU A 3 11.02 15.23 7.47
CA LEU A 3 10.20 14.90 8.64
C LEU A 3 10.92 15.23 9.94
N ASP A 4 10.18 15.84 10.88
CA ASP A 4 10.64 16.10 12.25
C ASP A 4 11.12 14.78 12.87
N PRO A 5 12.34 14.71 13.47
CA PRO A 5 12.87 13.49 14.07
C PRO A 5 12.00 12.91 15.20
N LEU A 6 11.02 13.65 15.72
CA LEU A 6 10.04 13.16 16.69
C LEU A 6 8.85 12.41 16.06
N ILE A 7 8.64 12.54 14.75
CA ILE A 7 7.57 11.82 14.05
C ILE A 7 8.05 10.38 13.82
N PRO A 8 7.34 9.36 14.32
CA PRO A 8 7.73 7.98 14.10
C PRO A 8 7.59 7.65 12.61
N THR A 9 8.60 6.97 12.06
CA THR A 9 8.69 6.69 10.63
C THR A 9 9.10 5.25 10.35
N PHE A 10 8.81 4.79 9.14
CA PHE A 10 9.34 3.54 8.59
C PHE A 10 10.13 3.82 7.32
N PHE A 11 11.02 2.90 6.96
CA PHE A 11 11.71 2.92 5.67
C PHE A 11 11.13 1.85 4.75
N GLY A 12 10.98 2.19 3.48
CA GLY A 12 10.45 1.30 2.46
C GLY A 12 11.31 1.26 1.21
N ALA A 13 11.12 0.21 0.43
CA ALA A 13 11.61 0.05 -0.93
C ALA A 13 10.49 -0.62 -1.72
N VAL A 14 10.31 -0.27 -2.99
CA VAL A 14 9.22 -0.81 -3.80
C VAL A 14 9.64 -1.01 -5.25
N LYS A 15 9.09 -2.07 -5.86
CA LYS A 15 9.07 -2.28 -7.30
C LYS A 15 7.63 -2.27 -7.75
N ILE A 16 7.29 -1.40 -8.69
CA ILE A 16 5.94 -1.23 -9.22
C ILE A 16 5.98 -1.59 -10.69
N ASP A 17 5.37 -2.72 -11.04
CA ASP A 17 5.16 -3.13 -12.42
C ASP A 17 3.84 -2.56 -12.92
N PHE A 18 3.85 -1.91 -14.08
CA PHE A 18 2.66 -1.32 -14.69
C PHE A 18 2.74 -1.36 -16.21
N GLN A 19 1.60 -1.10 -16.87
CA GLN A 19 1.49 -1.09 -18.32
C GLN A 19 0.94 0.25 -18.80
N LEU A 20 1.67 0.91 -19.69
CA LEU A 20 1.17 2.04 -20.45
C LEU A 20 0.37 1.52 -21.64
N THR A 21 -0.90 1.91 -21.71
CA THR A 21 -1.83 1.55 -22.79
C THR A 21 -1.84 2.55 -23.94
N ARG A 22 -1.23 3.73 -23.74
CA ARG A 22 -1.00 4.77 -24.73
C ARG A 22 0.37 5.43 -24.50
N PRO A 23 1.01 5.99 -25.53
CA PRO A 23 2.24 6.75 -25.35
C PRO A 23 1.98 7.99 -24.48
N ILE A 24 2.98 8.40 -23.71
CA ILE A 24 2.96 9.65 -22.94
C ILE A 24 4.09 10.53 -23.47
N THR A 25 3.78 11.76 -23.85
CA THR A 25 4.75 12.73 -24.37
C THR A 25 5.14 13.73 -23.28
N SER A 26 6.35 14.30 -23.39
CA SER A 26 6.81 15.38 -22.53
C SER A 26 5.81 16.53 -22.50
N THR A 27 5.54 17.08 -21.31
CA THR A 27 4.78 18.31 -21.15
C THR A 27 5.74 19.48 -21.40
N SER A 28 5.61 20.16 -22.54
CA SER A 28 6.36 21.41 -22.76
C SER A 28 5.77 22.51 -21.87
N SER A 29 6.38 22.78 -20.72
CA SER A 29 6.05 23.97 -19.95
C SER A 29 6.65 25.19 -20.65
N TYR A 30 5.90 25.83 -21.56
CA TYR A 30 5.83 27.28 -21.80
C TYR A 30 5.07 27.59 -23.11
N LYS A 31 3.84 28.13 -23.00
CA LYS A 31 3.37 29.33 -23.76
C LYS A 31 1.95 29.74 -23.36
N ASN A 32 1.88 30.95 -22.79
CA ASN A 32 0.80 31.96 -22.84
C ASN A 32 -0.66 31.50 -22.92
N GLU A 33 -1.42 31.79 -21.86
CA GLU A 33 -2.81 32.26 -22.03
C GLU A 33 -3.17 33.35 -21.00
N ASN A 34 -2.81 34.58 -21.35
CA ASN A 34 -3.55 35.76 -20.92
C ASN A 34 -4.86 35.80 -21.74
N LYS A 35 -5.94 35.18 -21.26
CA LYS A 35 -7.30 35.55 -21.67
C LYS A 35 -8.27 35.49 -20.49
N ARG A 36 -8.72 36.69 -20.11
CA ARG A 36 -9.89 36.95 -19.26
C ARG A 36 -11.13 36.27 -19.83
N THR A 37 -11.89 35.60 -18.98
CA THR A 37 -13.36 35.63 -19.03
C THR A 37 -13.97 35.48 -17.63
N LYS A 38 -15.05 36.23 -17.42
CA LYS A 38 -15.79 36.47 -16.18
C LYS A 38 -16.88 35.39 -15.94
N ARG A 39 -17.20 35.21 -14.65
CA ARG A 39 -18.46 34.70 -14.03
C ARG A 39 -18.72 33.19 -14.23
N GLU A 40 -19.25 32.44 -13.26
CA GLU A 40 -20.37 32.73 -12.35
C GLU A 40 -20.33 31.86 -11.07
N ASN A 41 -21.03 32.29 -10.02
CA ASN A 41 -21.15 31.59 -8.73
C ASN A 41 -22.08 30.38 -8.85
N HIS A 42 -21.69 29.22 -8.33
CA HIS A 42 -22.63 28.26 -7.73
C HIS A 42 -21.95 27.41 -6.64
N THR A 43 -22.63 27.33 -5.50
CA THR A 43 -22.39 26.46 -4.35
C THR A 43 -22.62 24.99 -4.73
N PRO A 44 -21.85 24.01 -4.24
CA PRO A 44 -22.26 22.61 -4.33
C PRO A 44 -22.90 22.12 -3.02
N SER A 45 -24.13 21.62 -3.13
CA SER A 45 -24.71 20.66 -2.18
C SER A 45 -24.12 19.28 -2.44
N ALA A 46 -23.89 18.53 -1.37
CA ALA A 46 -23.42 17.17 -1.41
C ALA A 46 -24.55 16.21 -1.82
N GLU A 47 -24.34 15.44 -2.88
CA GLU A 47 -25.04 14.18 -3.13
C GLU A 47 -24.05 13.17 -3.73
N ASN A 48 -24.06 11.97 -3.16
CA ASN A 48 -23.26 10.82 -3.56
C ASN A 48 -23.84 10.23 -4.86
N GLU A 49 -23.01 10.09 -5.89
CA GLU A 49 -23.30 9.20 -7.02
C GLU A 49 -22.06 8.37 -7.38
N ASP A 50 -22.28 7.06 -7.46
CA ASP A 50 -21.36 6.04 -7.94
C ASP A 50 -20.93 6.33 -9.39
N LEU A 51 -19.63 6.53 -9.62
CA LEU A 51 -19.05 6.70 -10.95
C LEU A 51 -18.40 5.40 -11.44
N PRO A 52 -18.60 4.99 -12.71
CA PRO A 52 -17.95 3.83 -13.27
C PRO A 52 -16.47 4.08 -13.54
N LEU A 53 -15.67 3.03 -13.38
CA LEU A 53 -14.26 2.96 -13.72
C LEU A 53 -14.04 3.06 -15.24
N SER A 54 -13.72 4.24 -15.78
CA SER A 54 -12.78 4.41 -16.90
C SER A 54 -12.31 5.85 -17.07
N ASP A 55 -11.08 5.97 -17.59
CA ASP A 55 -10.50 7.10 -18.32
C ASP A 55 -10.22 8.41 -17.55
N THR A 56 -8.98 8.49 -17.03
CA THR A 56 -8.34 9.79 -16.82
C THR A 56 -8.12 10.46 -18.18
N VAL A 57 -8.97 11.43 -18.51
CA VAL A 57 -8.80 12.35 -19.63
C VAL A 57 -7.61 13.28 -19.30
N ILE A 58 -6.61 13.30 -20.18
CA ILE A 58 -5.52 14.29 -20.17
C ILE A 58 -5.67 15.06 -21.48
N ASN A 59 -5.78 16.39 -21.37
CA ASN A 59 -6.08 17.30 -22.48
C ASN A 59 -5.12 17.10 -23.67
N GLU A 60 -5.70 16.90 -24.86
CA GLU A 60 -4.99 16.86 -26.13
C GLU A 60 -4.52 18.27 -26.54
N THR A 61 -3.31 18.37 -27.09
CA THR A 61 -2.92 19.51 -27.93
C THR A 61 -2.54 18.97 -29.31
N GLN A 62 -3.27 19.37 -30.35
CA GLN A 62 -2.96 19.01 -31.74
C GLN A 62 -1.68 19.70 -32.20
N SER A 63 -0.74 18.98 -32.80
CA SER A 63 0.48 19.52 -33.40
C SER A 63 0.44 19.53 -34.94
N GLY A 64 0.58 20.72 -35.53
CA GLY A 64 0.99 20.92 -36.93
C GLY A 64 2.52 20.72 -37.14
N PRO A 65 3.04 20.87 -38.38
CA PRO A 65 4.29 20.23 -38.77
C PRO A 65 5.57 20.96 -38.33
N ASN A 66 6.53 20.14 -37.85
CA ASN A 66 7.99 20.30 -37.77
C ASN A 66 8.58 21.69 -37.52
N VAL A 67 8.85 21.97 -36.24
CA VAL A 67 9.87 22.93 -35.79
C VAL A 67 10.94 22.12 -35.04
N PRO A 68 12.26 22.39 -35.22
CA PRO A 68 13.30 21.69 -34.48
C PRO A 68 13.18 22.04 -33.00
N LEU A 69 12.88 21.04 -32.16
CA LEU A 69 12.78 21.21 -30.71
C LEU A 69 14.17 21.27 -30.11
N ASP A 70 14.54 22.47 -29.64
CA ASP A 70 15.70 22.70 -28.80
C ASP A 70 15.37 22.14 -27.41
N TYR A 71 15.90 20.97 -27.08
CA TYR A 71 15.56 20.23 -25.86
C TYR A 71 16.22 20.88 -24.64
N SER A 72 15.41 21.40 -23.73
CA SER A 72 15.86 21.86 -22.41
C SER A 72 16.05 20.64 -21.49
N PRO A 73 16.98 20.67 -20.52
CA PRO A 73 17.16 19.59 -19.52
C PRO A 73 15.92 19.31 -18.64
N LEU A 74 14.86 20.10 -18.78
CA LEU A 74 13.57 19.98 -18.10
C LEU A 74 12.46 19.37 -18.98
N ASP A 75 12.73 19.04 -20.24
CA ASP A 75 11.80 18.36 -21.12
C ASP A 75 11.85 16.85 -20.85
N GLY A 76 10.81 16.33 -20.21
CA GLY A 76 10.70 14.92 -19.87
C GLY A 76 9.26 14.49 -19.65
N VAL A 77 9.02 13.18 -19.64
CA VAL A 77 7.70 12.62 -19.34
C VAL A 77 7.47 12.62 -17.82
N GLU A 78 6.39 13.26 -17.39
CA GLU A 78 5.93 13.23 -16.00
C GLU A 78 5.12 11.95 -15.72
N LEU A 79 5.61 11.10 -14.80
CA LEU A 79 4.87 9.95 -14.29
C LEU A 79 4.36 10.23 -12.88
N LYS A 80 3.04 10.32 -12.74
CA LYS A 80 2.35 10.68 -11.50
C LYS A 80 1.79 9.46 -10.78
N PHE A 81 2.03 9.40 -9.48
CA PHE A 81 1.58 8.33 -8.57
C PHE A 81 0.86 8.96 -7.38
N MET A 82 -0.19 8.31 -6.87
CA MET A 82 -0.73 8.69 -5.56
C MET A 82 0.29 8.35 -4.49
N SER A 83 0.56 9.29 -3.60
CA SER A 83 1.52 9.14 -2.52
C SER A 83 1.19 10.14 -1.42
N SER A 84 0.96 9.66 -0.20
CA SER A 84 0.69 10.49 0.96
C SER A 84 1.63 10.07 2.07
N ASN A 85 2.14 11.01 2.87
CA ASN A 85 3.02 10.70 4.00
C ASN A 85 4.31 9.93 3.63
N LEU A 86 4.73 9.94 2.36
CA LEU A 86 5.98 9.34 1.90
C LEU A 86 6.91 10.42 1.35
N GLU A 87 8.19 10.32 1.68
CA GLU A 87 9.21 11.26 1.23
C GLU A 87 10.58 10.60 1.08
N GLY A 88 11.56 11.41 0.67
CA GLY A 88 12.95 10.96 0.60
C GLY A 88 13.17 9.80 -0.38
N PHE A 89 12.46 9.81 -1.52
CA PHE A 89 12.66 8.84 -2.60
C PHE A 89 14.09 8.90 -3.12
N GLN A 90 14.82 7.79 -3.04
CA GLN A 90 16.22 7.67 -3.45
C GLN A 90 16.40 6.52 -4.44
N ASN A 91 17.38 6.70 -5.35
CA ASN A 91 17.74 5.76 -6.41
C ASN A 91 16.54 5.32 -7.26
N VAL A 92 15.66 6.26 -7.60
CA VAL A 92 14.48 5.99 -8.42
C VAL A 92 14.92 5.69 -9.85
N THR A 93 14.53 4.52 -10.35
CA THR A 93 14.87 4.06 -11.71
C THR A 93 13.63 3.53 -12.39
N LEU A 94 13.43 3.88 -13.66
CA LEU A 94 12.40 3.27 -14.51
C LEU A 94 13.04 2.30 -15.50
N LYS A 95 12.44 1.14 -15.71
CA LYS A 95 12.89 0.16 -16.71
C LYS A 95 11.74 -0.22 -17.64
N ALA A 96 12.00 -0.25 -18.95
CA ALA A 96 11.07 -0.82 -19.91
C ALA A 96 11.23 -2.35 -19.94
N ALA A 97 10.13 -3.10 -19.96
CA ALA A 97 10.16 -4.55 -20.04
C ALA A 97 10.83 -5.00 -21.35
N GLY A 98 11.64 -6.07 -21.28
CA GLY A 98 12.38 -6.59 -22.42
C GLY A 98 13.61 -5.76 -22.83
N SER A 99 13.91 -4.68 -22.10
CA SER A 99 15.11 -3.88 -22.29
C SER A 99 15.96 -3.85 -21.03
N ASN A 100 17.29 -3.93 -21.19
CA ASN A 100 18.24 -3.68 -20.11
C ASN A 100 18.47 -2.17 -19.88
N ARG A 101 17.88 -1.30 -20.71
CA ARG A 101 17.98 0.16 -20.57
C ARG A 101 17.22 0.63 -19.33
N LYS A 102 17.95 1.28 -18.43
CA LYS A 102 17.40 2.08 -17.34
C LYS A 102 17.10 3.48 -17.88
N LEU A 103 15.87 3.94 -17.70
CA LEU A 103 15.46 5.31 -17.99
C LEU A 103 15.72 6.16 -16.75
N LEU A 104 16.36 7.30 -16.95
CA LEU A 104 16.80 8.17 -15.87
C LEU A 104 15.62 8.99 -15.34
N ILE A 105 15.49 9.05 -14.02
CA ILE A 105 14.63 10.02 -13.34
C ILE A 105 15.48 11.24 -13.01
N VAL A 106 15.12 12.40 -13.56
CA VAL A 106 15.88 13.65 -13.43
C VAL A 106 15.33 14.58 -12.36
N ASP A 107 14.05 14.45 -12.02
CA ASP A 107 13.42 15.24 -10.97
C ASP A 107 12.29 14.45 -10.29
N THR A 108 11.97 14.83 -9.05
CA THR A 108 10.86 14.30 -8.27
C THR A 108 10.09 15.44 -7.63
N LYS A 109 8.86 15.67 -8.09
CA LYS A 109 7.96 16.71 -7.58
C LYS A 109 6.97 16.10 -6.59
N PHE A 110 6.74 16.80 -5.49
CA PHE A 110 5.86 16.35 -4.42
C PHE A 110 4.61 17.23 -4.37
N GLY A 111 3.45 16.60 -4.45
CA GLY A 111 2.16 17.18 -4.10
C GLY A 111 1.70 16.70 -2.72
N ILE A 112 0.50 17.10 -2.30
CA ILE A 112 -0.07 16.71 -1.00
C ILE A 112 -0.42 15.22 -0.97
N THR A 113 -0.96 14.70 -2.08
CA THR A 113 -1.44 13.31 -2.21
C THR A 113 -0.82 12.58 -3.40
N GLU A 114 0.25 13.13 -3.96
CA GLU A 114 0.88 12.62 -5.16
C GLU A 114 2.38 12.89 -5.20
N VAL A 115 3.08 12.04 -5.94
CA VAL A 115 4.47 12.24 -6.33
C VAL A 115 4.58 12.09 -7.84
N THR A 116 5.34 12.98 -8.47
CA THR A 116 5.59 12.96 -9.91
C THR A 116 7.08 12.77 -10.16
N PHE A 117 7.42 11.72 -10.89
CA PHE A 117 8.79 11.44 -11.34
C PHE A 117 8.96 11.95 -12.77
N LEU A 118 9.92 12.85 -12.99
CA LEU A 118 10.27 13.35 -14.32
C LEU A 118 11.28 12.40 -14.97
N VAL A 119 10.84 11.72 -16.03
CA VAL A 119 11.66 10.78 -16.81
C VAL A 119 12.35 11.53 -17.94
N ALA A 120 13.66 11.38 -18.07
CA ALA A 120 14.47 12.02 -19.13
C ALA A 120 14.29 11.35 -20.50
N GLU A 121 13.05 11.28 -20.97
CA GLU A 121 12.67 10.79 -22.28
C GLU A 121 11.63 11.75 -22.87
N PRO A 122 11.66 12.03 -24.18
CA PRO A 122 10.67 12.87 -24.82
C PRO A 122 9.30 12.19 -24.92
N VAL A 123 9.29 10.85 -25.03
CA VAL A 123 8.10 10.02 -25.13
C VAL A 123 8.34 8.68 -24.45
N LEU A 124 7.40 8.24 -23.62
CA LEU A 124 7.31 6.86 -23.15
C LEU A 124 6.27 6.13 -23.99
N ASN A 125 6.72 5.15 -24.76
CA ASN A 125 5.84 4.37 -25.63
C ASN A 125 4.97 3.40 -24.83
N MET A 126 3.91 2.90 -25.46
CA MET A 126 3.11 1.80 -24.92
C MET A 126 3.99 0.61 -24.57
N GLY A 127 3.69 -0.06 -23.45
CA GLY A 127 4.48 -1.19 -23.00
C GLY A 127 4.44 -1.37 -21.49
N ARG A 128 5.10 -2.43 -21.02
CA ARG A 128 5.27 -2.70 -19.60
C ARG A 128 6.51 -2.00 -19.08
N TYR A 129 6.41 -1.47 -17.87
CA TYR A 129 7.48 -0.78 -17.18
C TYR A 129 7.56 -1.23 -15.72
N THR A 130 8.75 -1.15 -15.15
CA THR A 130 8.99 -1.34 -13.72
C THR A 130 9.60 -0.06 -13.16
N LEU A 131 8.88 0.61 -12.26
CA LEU A 131 9.47 1.64 -11.41
C LEU A 131 10.13 0.97 -10.20
N ILE A 132 11.40 1.29 -9.95
CA ILE A 132 12.16 0.80 -8.81
C ILE A 132 12.50 1.99 -7.94
N ILE A 133 12.10 1.94 -6.68
CA ILE A 133 12.45 2.90 -5.64
C ILE A 133 13.22 2.11 -4.58
N GLU A 134 14.52 2.35 -4.44
CA GLU A 134 15.34 1.56 -3.52
C GLU A 134 15.20 2.01 -2.06
N ARG A 135 14.83 3.27 -1.84
CA ARG A 135 14.55 3.79 -0.49
C ARG A 135 13.56 4.94 -0.53
N PHE A 136 12.65 4.94 0.44
CA PHE A 136 11.82 6.07 0.84
C PHE A 136 11.53 5.98 2.34
N GLN A 137 11.03 7.06 2.91
CA GLN A 137 10.59 7.14 4.29
C GLN A 137 9.08 7.39 4.31
N GLY A 138 8.37 6.77 5.25
CA GLY A 138 6.95 7.00 5.45
C GLY A 138 6.62 7.28 6.92
N ILE A 139 5.52 8.01 7.16
CA ILE A 139 5.06 8.35 8.52
C ILE A 139 4.26 7.18 9.10
N ILE A 140 4.50 6.90 10.38
CA ILE A 140 3.67 6.02 11.21
C ILE A 140 2.67 6.90 11.97
N THR A 141 1.38 6.59 11.87
CA THR A 141 0.30 7.36 12.50
C THR A 141 -0.30 6.63 13.70
N TYR A 142 -1.30 7.23 14.36
CA TYR A 142 -2.08 6.58 15.42
C TYR A 142 -3.46 6.09 14.95
N GLU A 143 -3.82 6.17 13.68
CA GLU A 143 -5.18 5.79 13.25
C GLU A 143 -5.18 4.92 11.99
N LYS A 144 -4.77 5.48 10.85
CA LYS A 144 -4.88 4.89 9.50
C LYS A 144 -3.54 4.88 8.77
N GLY A 145 -3.46 4.15 7.65
CA GLY A 145 -2.19 3.93 6.94
C GLY A 145 -1.34 2.92 7.69
N VAL A 146 -0.03 3.17 7.80
CA VAL A 146 0.82 2.46 8.76
C VAL A 146 0.60 3.08 10.12
N TYR A 147 0.12 2.30 11.08
CA TYR A 147 -0.19 2.79 12.42
C TYR A 147 0.69 2.15 13.50
N TYR A 148 0.79 2.87 14.61
CA TYR A 148 1.31 2.41 15.89
C TYR A 148 0.16 2.21 16.89
N ARG A 149 0.28 1.17 17.72
CA ARG A 149 -0.54 0.97 18.92
C ARG A 149 0.34 0.53 20.08
N ASP A 150 0.03 1.07 21.26
CA ASP A 150 0.52 0.48 22.50
C ASP A 150 -0.35 -0.74 22.85
N ALA A 151 0.30 -1.85 23.16
CA ALA A 151 -0.36 -3.10 23.50
C ALA A 151 0.10 -3.57 24.89
N GLY A 152 -0.13 -2.73 25.91
CA GLY A 152 0.26 -3.00 27.29
C GLY A 152 1.72 -2.65 27.57
N GLY A 153 2.18 -1.51 27.07
CA GLY A 153 3.57 -1.05 27.16
C GLY A 153 4.49 -1.59 26.07
N PHE A 154 3.94 -2.28 25.07
CA PHE A 154 4.71 -2.86 23.97
C PHE A 154 4.22 -2.34 22.62
N PRO A 155 5.15 -1.99 21.70
CA PRO A 155 4.80 -1.43 20.40
C PRO A 155 4.23 -2.49 19.46
N VAL A 156 3.07 -2.19 18.86
CA VAL A 156 2.52 -2.91 17.71
C VAL A 156 2.49 -1.95 16.54
N LEU A 157 3.02 -2.40 15.39
CA LEU A 157 2.83 -1.73 14.12
C LEU A 157 1.86 -2.53 13.27
N GLY A 158 0.98 -1.86 12.55
CA GLY A 158 0.08 -2.51 11.60
C GLY A 158 -0.37 -1.59 10.49
N THR A 159 -1.26 -2.08 9.64
CA THR A 159 -1.83 -1.30 8.54
C THR A 159 -3.35 -1.28 8.58
N ASP A 160 -3.93 -0.10 8.38
CA ASP A 160 -5.35 0.11 8.11
C ASP A 160 -5.51 0.97 6.87
N LEU A 161 -5.75 0.34 5.74
CA LEU A 161 -5.65 1.03 4.45
C LEU A 161 -7.00 1.45 3.86
N PHE A 162 -8.11 0.98 4.43
CA PHE A 162 -9.43 1.27 3.88
C PHE A 162 -9.91 2.68 4.26
N PRO A 163 -10.54 3.41 3.31
CA PRO A 163 -10.61 3.10 1.89
C PRO A 163 -9.37 3.56 1.11
N ASN A 164 -8.71 4.64 1.52
CA ASN A 164 -7.83 5.44 0.64
C ASN A 164 -6.39 5.61 1.17
N PHE A 165 -5.92 4.74 2.05
CA PHE A 165 -4.64 4.93 2.75
C PHE A 165 -3.49 4.07 2.19
N THR A 166 -3.69 3.33 1.10
CA THR A 166 -2.63 2.55 0.45
C THR A 166 -1.41 3.40 0.06
N SER A 167 -1.65 4.63 -0.40
CA SER A 167 -0.61 5.59 -0.79
C SER A 167 0.28 6.06 0.38
N ALA A 168 -0.08 5.71 1.62
CA ALA A 168 0.73 5.91 2.83
C ALA A 168 1.69 4.75 3.13
N VAL A 169 1.64 3.66 2.35
CA VAL A 169 2.57 2.52 2.48
C VAL A 169 3.58 2.52 1.33
N PHE A 170 3.11 2.73 0.10
CA PHE A 170 3.93 2.83 -1.11
C PHE A 170 3.21 3.69 -2.17
N PRO A 171 3.94 4.35 -3.10
CA PRO A 171 3.31 5.07 -4.20
C PRO A 171 2.49 4.14 -5.09
N CYS A 172 1.28 4.52 -5.50
CA CYS A 172 0.41 3.66 -6.30
C CYS A 172 -0.13 4.34 -7.56
N LEU A 173 -0.37 3.52 -8.59
CA LEU A 173 -1.03 3.93 -9.83
C LEU A 173 -2.53 3.61 -9.74
N GLY A 174 -3.36 4.60 -10.05
CA GLY A 174 -4.82 4.49 -9.95
C GLY A 174 -5.33 4.60 -8.52
N GLY A 175 -6.62 4.39 -8.33
CA GLY A 175 -7.31 4.59 -7.06
C GLY A 175 -7.18 3.44 -6.04
N PRO A 176 -7.84 3.56 -4.88
CA PRO A 176 -7.86 2.52 -3.83
C PRO A 176 -8.36 1.15 -4.31
N LEU A 177 -9.25 1.14 -5.30
CA LEU A 177 -9.88 -0.04 -5.88
C LEU A 177 -9.03 -0.73 -6.95
N THR A 178 -7.86 -0.19 -7.29
CA THR A 178 -6.95 -0.80 -8.26
C THR A 178 -6.56 -2.19 -7.76
N LYS A 179 -6.88 -3.20 -8.58
CA LYS A 179 -6.50 -4.59 -8.32
C LYS A 179 -5.02 -4.77 -8.66
N THR A 180 -4.27 -5.31 -7.71
CA THR A 180 -2.83 -5.55 -7.84
C THR A 180 -2.43 -6.84 -7.14
N THR A 181 -1.38 -7.48 -7.63
CA THR A 181 -0.71 -8.59 -6.93
C THR A 181 0.44 -8.02 -6.10
N LEU A 182 0.47 -8.33 -4.80
CA LEU A 182 1.44 -7.76 -3.87
C LEU A 182 2.35 -8.83 -3.29
N LYS A 183 3.66 -8.57 -3.27
CA LYS A 183 4.64 -9.42 -2.57
C LYS A 183 5.30 -8.60 -1.48
N LEU A 184 5.02 -8.97 -0.23
CA LEU A 184 5.48 -8.22 0.94
C LEU A 184 6.75 -8.85 1.55
N THR A 185 7.67 -8.00 1.99
CA THR A 185 8.80 -8.37 2.83
C THR A 185 8.89 -7.35 3.95
N ILE A 186 8.98 -7.83 5.19
CA ILE A 186 9.07 -6.99 6.38
C ILE A 186 10.42 -7.26 7.05
N VAL A 187 11.17 -6.19 7.32
CA VAL A 187 12.36 -6.23 8.18
C VAL A 187 11.95 -5.70 9.53
N HIS A 188 12.09 -6.51 10.58
CA HIS A 188 11.57 -6.21 11.91
C HIS A 188 12.46 -6.75 13.04
N PRO A 189 12.33 -6.25 14.28
CA PRO A 189 13.17 -6.69 15.40
C PRO A 189 13.03 -8.19 15.68
N LYS A 190 14.10 -8.84 16.15
CA LYS A 190 14.13 -10.31 16.35
C LYS A 190 13.08 -10.84 17.32
N ASP A 191 12.75 -10.07 18.34
CA ASP A 191 11.79 -10.36 19.40
C ASP A 191 10.33 -10.06 19.00
N THR A 192 10.08 -9.81 17.71
CA THR A 192 8.72 -9.62 17.16
C THR A 192 8.36 -10.72 16.15
N VAL A 193 7.09 -10.87 15.82
CA VAL A 193 6.58 -11.73 14.74
C VAL A 193 5.83 -10.85 13.76
N ALA A 194 6.08 -11.05 12.47
CA ALA A 194 5.36 -10.34 11.41
C ALA A 194 4.26 -11.24 10.85
N VAL A 195 3.05 -10.73 10.73
CA VAL A 195 1.89 -11.38 10.11
C VAL A 195 1.38 -10.53 8.96
N SER A 196 0.79 -11.14 7.94
CA SER A 196 0.27 -10.44 6.77
C SER A 196 -0.83 -11.25 6.10
N ASN A 197 -1.29 -10.81 4.92
CA ASN A 197 -2.42 -11.42 4.20
C ASN A 197 -2.22 -12.91 3.86
N MET A 198 -0.97 -13.32 3.67
CA MET A 198 -0.58 -14.65 3.21
C MET A 198 0.49 -15.22 4.16
N PRO A 199 0.70 -16.55 4.19
CA PRO A 199 1.74 -17.15 5.00
C PRO A 199 3.14 -16.67 4.63
N GLN A 200 4.05 -16.82 5.59
CA GLN A 200 5.48 -16.61 5.37
C GLN A 200 6.07 -17.69 4.46
N GLN A 201 7.04 -17.30 3.63
CA GLN A 201 7.90 -18.21 2.91
C GLN A 201 8.99 -18.69 3.88
N GLU A 202 9.01 -19.99 4.17
CA GLU A 202 9.96 -20.61 5.11
C GLU A 202 11.40 -20.66 4.54
N PRO A 203 12.45 -20.59 5.40
CA PRO A 203 12.44 -20.14 6.80
C PRO A 203 12.77 -18.64 6.95
N MET A 204 12.34 -18.05 8.09
CA MET A 204 12.74 -16.70 8.50
C MET A 204 14.27 -16.53 8.47
N GLN A 205 14.73 -15.40 7.94
CA GLN A 205 16.17 -15.13 7.78
C GLN A 205 16.61 -14.07 8.80
N SER A 206 17.56 -14.41 9.67
CA SER A 206 18.24 -13.42 10.50
C SER A 206 18.99 -12.45 9.59
N LEU A 207 18.78 -11.14 9.75
CA LEU A 207 19.50 -10.13 8.97
C LEU A 207 20.81 -9.75 9.66
N ASN A 208 20.75 -9.51 10.98
CA ASN A 208 21.88 -9.21 11.85
C ASN A 208 21.49 -9.55 13.31
N ASP A 209 22.22 -9.05 14.31
CA ASP A 209 21.95 -9.35 15.71
C ASP A 209 20.60 -8.85 16.22
N ASN A 210 20.07 -7.75 15.65
CA ASN A 210 18.88 -7.07 16.13
C ASN A 210 17.64 -7.28 15.24
N TRP A 211 17.85 -7.56 13.95
CA TRP A 211 16.80 -7.58 12.93
C TRP A 211 16.69 -8.92 12.23
N LYS A 212 15.47 -9.24 11.77
CA LYS A 212 15.17 -10.39 10.91
C LYS A 212 14.24 -9.99 9.77
N VAL A 213 14.18 -10.86 8.76
CA VAL A 213 13.39 -10.67 7.55
C VAL A 213 12.32 -11.73 7.44
N SER A 214 11.07 -11.27 7.29
CA SER A 214 9.90 -12.09 6.99
C SER A 214 9.44 -11.82 5.57
N LYS A 215 9.50 -12.83 4.71
CA LYS A 215 9.02 -12.76 3.31
C LYS A 215 7.69 -13.49 3.24
N PHE A 216 6.69 -12.90 2.60
CA PHE A 216 5.36 -13.51 2.49
C PHE A 216 5.10 -14.02 1.07
N ILE A 217 4.24 -15.04 0.97
CA ILE A 217 3.74 -15.50 -0.32
C ILE A 217 3.00 -14.34 -1.00
N GLN A 218 3.11 -14.27 -2.32
CA GLN A 218 2.44 -13.23 -3.11
C GLN A 218 0.92 -13.34 -2.95
N VAL A 219 0.30 -12.21 -2.60
CA VAL A 219 -1.15 -12.06 -2.49
C VAL A 219 -1.80 -12.17 -3.88
N PRO A 220 -2.97 -12.83 -4.01
CA PRO A 220 -3.73 -12.82 -5.26
C PRO A 220 -4.12 -11.39 -5.69
N ASN A 221 -4.66 -11.27 -6.89
CA ASN A 221 -5.05 -9.97 -7.45
C ASN A 221 -6.22 -9.35 -6.67
N LEU A 222 -5.93 -8.38 -5.80
CA LEU A 222 -6.89 -7.76 -4.87
C LEU A 222 -6.80 -6.24 -4.90
N ALA A 223 -7.87 -5.57 -4.46
CA ALA A 223 -7.84 -4.12 -4.26
C ALA A 223 -6.70 -3.75 -3.31
N ALA A 224 -5.90 -2.74 -3.66
CA ALA A 224 -4.66 -2.46 -2.97
C ALA A 224 -4.83 -2.11 -1.47
N TYR A 225 -6.00 -1.54 -1.08
CA TYR A 225 -6.32 -1.29 0.33
C TYR A 225 -6.48 -2.58 1.17
N MET A 226 -6.65 -3.75 0.54
CA MET A 226 -6.79 -5.01 1.26
C MET A 226 -5.46 -5.52 1.81
N LEU A 227 -4.33 -4.93 1.42
CA LEU A 227 -3.03 -5.22 2.00
C LEU A 227 -3.10 -5.01 3.52
N SER A 228 -2.60 -6.00 4.26
CA SER A 228 -2.54 -5.94 5.71
C SER A 228 -1.26 -6.55 6.22
N MET A 229 -0.67 -5.92 7.22
CA MET A 229 0.43 -6.47 8.00
C MET A 229 0.29 -6.06 9.47
N ALA A 230 0.91 -6.85 10.34
CA ALA A 230 1.23 -6.42 11.69
C ALA A 230 2.58 -6.97 12.14
N VAL A 231 3.29 -6.20 12.97
CA VAL A 231 4.51 -6.61 13.68
C VAL A 231 4.17 -6.63 15.16
N LEU A 232 4.16 -7.83 15.73
CA LEU A 232 3.68 -8.12 17.08
C LEU A 232 4.85 -8.51 17.98
N PRO A 233 4.94 -8.03 19.23
CA PRO A 233 5.93 -8.51 20.19
C PRO A 233 5.71 -10.00 20.48
N SER A 234 6.68 -10.86 20.14
CA SER A 234 6.55 -12.32 20.24
C SER A 234 6.44 -12.83 21.67
N GLY A 235 6.97 -12.07 22.64
CA GLY A 235 6.81 -12.34 24.06
C GLY A 235 5.43 -11.99 24.61
N VAL A 236 4.60 -11.25 23.87
CA VAL A 236 3.32 -10.69 24.36
C VAL A 236 2.13 -11.30 23.62
N TYR A 237 2.24 -11.45 22.29
CA TYR A 237 1.19 -12.05 21.47
C TYR A 237 1.38 -13.56 21.37
N GLU A 238 0.32 -14.30 21.66
CA GLU A 238 0.26 -15.74 21.47
C GLU A 238 -0.67 -16.11 20.31
N ARG A 239 -0.37 -17.25 19.67
CA ARG A 239 -1.15 -17.78 18.54
C ARG A 239 -1.90 -19.02 18.97
N THR A 240 -3.23 -18.99 18.84
CA THR A 240 -4.11 -20.16 18.97
C THR A 240 -4.52 -20.65 17.60
N ILE A 241 -4.52 -21.96 17.38
CA ILE A 241 -4.88 -22.57 16.09
C ILE A 241 -6.28 -23.17 16.19
N VAL A 242 -7.14 -22.85 15.22
CA VAL A 242 -8.42 -23.52 15.00
C VAL A 242 -8.28 -24.39 13.75
N SER A 243 -8.36 -25.70 13.95
CA SER A 243 -8.11 -26.70 12.91
C SER A 243 -9.36 -26.97 12.07
N THR A 244 -9.75 -26.02 11.23
CA THR A 244 -10.76 -26.23 10.18
C THR A 244 -10.09 -26.58 8.84
N GLN A 245 -10.86 -26.74 7.76
CA GLN A 245 -10.30 -26.97 6.41
C GLN A 245 -9.35 -25.85 5.96
N LEU A 246 -9.60 -24.61 6.40
CA LEU A 246 -8.71 -23.46 6.25
C LEU A 246 -8.19 -23.08 7.64
N PRO A 247 -6.94 -23.39 8.02
CA PRO A 247 -6.42 -23.10 9.34
C PRO A 247 -6.63 -21.64 9.74
N ILE A 248 -7.27 -21.42 10.89
CA ILE A 248 -7.48 -20.08 11.45
C ILE A 248 -6.51 -19.87 12.61
N TYR A 249 -5.71 -18.81 12.55
CA TYR A 249 -4.78 -18.41 13.59
C TYR A 249 -5.32 -17.20 14.32
N ILE A 250 -5.47 -17.31 15.63
CA ILE A 250 -5.97 -16.22 16.47
C ILE A 250 -4.80 -15.68 17.28
N TRP A 251 -4.51 -14.40 17.09
CA TRP A 251 -3.46 -13.67 17.79
C TRP A 251 -4.06 -12.82 18.90
N THR A 252 -3.71 -13.14 20.15
CA THR A 252 -4.18 -12.41 21.33
C THR A 252 -3.00 -11.93 22.17
N ASN A 253 -3.12 -10.72 22.71
CA ASN A 253 -2.19 -10.19 23.69
C ASN A 253 -2.46 -10.80 25.08
N LYS A 254 -1.48 -11.50 25.66
CA LYS A 254 -1.61 -12.22 26.93
C LYS A 254 -1.63 -11.32 28.18
N ILE A 255 -1.27 -10.05 28.03
CA ILE A 255 -1.17 -9.08 29.14
C ILE A 255 -2.50 -8.35 29.31
N ILE A 256 -3.06 -7.82 28.22
CA ILE A 256 -4.24 -6.95 28.28
C ILE A 256 -5.55 -7.71 28.10
N HIS A 257 -5.55 -8.87 27.43
CA HIS A 257 -6.76 -9.65 27.25
C HIS A 257 -6.95 -10.68 28.37
N ARG A 258 -8.22 -10.93 28.73
CA ARG A 258 -8.55 -12.00 29.67
C ARG A 258 -8.08 -13.37 29.15
N PRO A 259 -7.58 -14.28 30.02
CA PRO A 259 -7.01 -15.56 29.59
C PRO A 259 -7.95 -16.46 28.78
N THR A 260 -9.26 -16.33 29.00
CA THR A 260 -10.32 -17.13 28.36
C THR A 260 -10.73 -16.60 26.98
N LEU A 261 -10.32 -15.39 26.60
CA LEU A 261 -10.76 -14.73 25.36
C LEU A 261 -10.38 -15.55 24.12
N LYS A 262 -9.17 -16.11 24.08
CA LYS A 262 -8.69 -16.89 22.94
C LYS A 262 -9.55 -18.14 22.69
N GLN A 263 -10.02 -18.83 23.75
CA GLN A 263 -10.88 -20.00 23.59
C GLN A 263 -12.28 -19.61 23.12
N ASP A 264 -12.80 -18.48 23.59
CA ASP A 264 -14.12 -17.99 23.18
C ASP A 264 -14.13 -17.58 21.71
N ILE A 265 -13.09 -16.84 21.27
CA ILE A 265 -12.92 -16.47 19.86
C ILE A 265 -12.67 -17.72 19.01
N ALA A 266 -11.87 -18.69 19.47
CA ALA A 266 -11.64 -19.93 18.73
C ALA A 266 -12.93 -20.71 18.47
N LYS A 267 -13.75 -20.90 19.52
CA LYS A 267 -15.06 -21.56 19.39
C LYS A 267 -16.01 -20.81 18.46
N LEU A 268 -16.00 -19.47 18.52
CA LEU A 268 -16.84 -18.65 17.65
C LEU A 268 -16.36 -18.71 16.19
N ALA A 269 -15.06 -18.56 15.95
CA ALA A 269 -14.45 -18.62 14.64
C ALA A 269 -14.71 -19.96 13.95
N GLU A 270 -14.59 -21.07 14.68
CA GLU A 270 -14.91 -22.41 14.17
C GLU A 270 -16.37 -22.49 13.71
N LYS A 271 -17.32 -22.08 14.55
CA LYS A 271 -18.75 -22.10 14.23
C LYS A 271 -19.07 -21.24 13.00
N VAL A 272 -18.55 -20.01 12.97
CA VAL A 272 -18.75 -19.06 11.87
C VAL A 272 -18.17 -19.63 10.57
N TYR A 273 -16.95 -20.17 10.62
CA TYR A 273 -16.30 -20.79 9.47
C TYR A 273 -17.12 -21.95 8.92
N VAL A 274 -17.57 -22.89 9.77
CA VAL A 274 -18.38 -24.04 9.34
C VAL A 274 -19.67 -23.58 8.67
N SER A 275 -20.36 -22.58 9.23
CA SER A 275 -21.60 -22.04 8.65
C SER A 275 -21.36 -21.38 7.29
N ILE A 276 -20.32 -20.56 7.15
CA ILE A 276 -19.99 -19.89 5.89
C ILE A 276 -19.53 -20.91 4.86
N TYR A 277 -18.63 -21.83 5.23
CA TYR A 277 -18.07 -22.84 4.33
C TYR A 277 -19.16 -23.73 3.72
N ALA A 278 -20.20 -24.08 4.49
CA ALA A 278 -21.35 -24.82 3.98
C ALA A 278 -22.19 -24.06 2.94
N MET A 279 -22.08 -22.72 2.90
CA MET A 279 -22.80 -21.86 1.94
C MET A 279 -21.95 -21.48 0.73
N LEU A 280 -20.62 -21.68 0.79
CA LEU A 280 -19.73 -21.33 -0.31
C LEU A 280 -19.72 -22.45 -1.36
N ASN A 281 -19.89 -22.06 -2.63
CA ASN A 281 -19.74 -22.97 -3.78
C ASN A 281 -18.27 -23.15 -4.21
N GLU A 282 -17.37 -22.28 -3.71
CA GLU A 282 -15.96 -22.25 -4.08
C GLU A 282 -15.09 -22.11 -2.82
N GLN A 283 -13.87 -22.63 -2.89
CA GLN A 283 -12.90 -22.47 -1.81
C GLN A 283 -12.38 -21.03 -1.76
N LEU A 284 -12.19 -20.52 -0.54
CA LEU A 284 -11.54 -19.23 -0.35
C LEU A 284 -10.10 -19.27 -0.90
N PRO A 285 -9.62 -18.23 -1.60
CA PRO A 285 -8.27 -18.17 -2.16
C PRO A 285 -7.20 -17.87 -1.09
N LEU A 286 -7.32 -18.52 0.07
CA LEU A 286 -6.48 -18.37 1.25
C LEU A 286 -5.89 -19.74 1.60
N SER A 287 -4.67 -19.75 2.13
CA SER A 287 -4.06 -20.95 2.72
C SER A 287 -4.22 -21.00 4.24
N ASN A 288 -4.48 -19.85 4.85
CA ASN A 288 -4.84 -19.69 6.25
C ASN A 288 -5.61 -18.36 6.42
N LEU A 289 -6.23 -18.18 7.59
CA LEU A 289 -6.82 -16.92 8.01
C LEU A 289 -6.20 -16.50 9.35
N ASP A 290 -5.58 -15.34 9.41
CA ASP A 290 -5.14 -14.73 10.67
C ASP A 290 -6.22 -13.78 11.19
N VAL A 291 -6.54 -13.91 12.49
CA VAL A 291 -7.41 -13.01 13.24
C VAL A 291 -6.57 -12.35 14.33
N LEU A 292 -6.32 -11.06 14.20
CA LEU A 292 -5.60 -10.26 15.17
C LEU A 292 -6.60 -9.58 16.11
N VAL A 293 -6.48 -9.84 17.40
CA VAL A 293 -7.30 -9.18 18.42
C VAL A 293 -6.53 -7.98 18.96
N MET A 294 -7.13 -6.80 18.90
CA MET A 294 -6.59 -5.56 19.46
C MET A 294 -7.69 -4.77 20.17
N SER A 295 -7.31 -3.83 21.04
CA SER A 295 -8.24 -2.86 21.61
C SER A 295 -8.50 -1.70 20.63
N ASP A 296 -9.65 -1.05 20.77
CA ASP A 296 -10.01 0.18 20.06
C ASP A 296 -9.92 0.10 18.53
N TYR A 297 -10.46 -0.98 17.96
CA TYR A 297 -10.38 -1.23 16.52
C TYR A 297 -11.74 -1.57 15.89
N ASN A 298 -12.20 -0.78 14.92
CA ASN A 298 -13.49 -0.98 14.24
C ASN A 298 -13.43 -1.97 13.06
N GLY A 299 -12.78 -3.12 13.26
CA GLY A 299 -12.59 -4.14 12.21
C GLY A 299 -11.70 -3.68 11.05
N THR A 300 -10.89 -4.58 10.47
CA THR A 300 -10.21 -4.27 9.18
C THR A 300 -11.01 -4.78 7.98
N HIS A 301 -10.87 -4.07 6.86
CA HIS A 301 -11.38 -4.50 5.53
C HIS A 301 -10.28 -5.19 4.70
N SER A 302 -9.48 -6.03 5.36
CA SER A 302 -8.31 -6.67 4.76
C SER A 302 -8.53 -8.13 4.42
N PHE A 303 -7.69 -8.65 3.53
CA PHE A 303 -7.75 -10.04 3.07
C PHE A 303 -6.81 -10.93 3.91
N GLY A 304 -7.25 -12.08 4.41
CA GLY A 304 -6.36 -13.07 5.06
C GLY A 304 -5.78 -12.72 6.43
N LEU A 305 -5.67 -11.43 6.79
CA LEU A 305 -5.37 -10.95 8.15
C LEU A 305 -6.46 -9.97 8.56
N ILE A 306 -7.37 -10.38 9.44
CA ILE A 306 -8.49 -9.55 9.92
C ILE A 306 -8.17 -9.09 11.34
N THR A 307 -8.28 -7.79 11.61
CA THR A 307 -8.20 -7.26 12.97
C THR A 307 -9.61 -7.09 13.53
N ILE A 308 -9.83 -7.52 14.77
CA ILE A 308 -11.10 -7.32 15.49
C ILE A 308 -10.85 -6.66 16.84
N SER A 309 -11.86 -5.92 17.33
CA SER A 309 -11.81 -5.36 18.68
C SER A 309 -12.09 -6.44 19.72
N ALA A 310 -11.29 -6.47 20.79
CA ALA A 310 -11.77 -6.97 22.07
C ALA A 310 -12.54 -5.83 22.76
N SER A 311 -13.83 -6.02 23.04
CA SER A 311 -14.56 -5.08 23.90
C SER A 311 -13.92 -5.07 25.28
N SER A 312 -13.67 -3.88 25.82
CA SER A 312 -13.45 -3.70 27.25
C SER A 312 -14.79 -3.97 27.94
N GLU A 313 -14.93 -5.15 28.55
CA GLU A 313 -15.96 -5.35 29.57
C GLU A 313 -15.62 -4.54 30.83
#